data_AF-A0A1E4RK10-F1
#
_entry.id   AF-A0A1E4RK10-F1
#
_cell.length_a   1.000
_cell.length_b   1.000
_cell.length_c   1.000
_cell.angle_alpha   90.00
_cell.angle_beta   90.00
_cell.angle_gamma   90.00
#
_symmetry.space_group_name_H-M   'P 1'
#
loop_
_entity.id
_entity.type
_entity.pdbx_description
1 polymer ?
#
loop_
_entity_poly.entity_id
_entity_poly.type
_entity_poly.pdbx_seq_one_letter_code
_entity_poly.pdbx_strand_id
1 'polypeptide(L)'
;MLDTIITWVKKYDETIVTWLSAHHFTSNLVTTRISVIISEILFASFVLLLSYETVYWSGIYLGLWEYHAKDIFTEVPVHCAHVYVRLNLIDSKDNEFLQQYYTLRQSSPFNVLNWTKTNQLAANLFKLPRFIKYHFEMSPEDFENNPEPEFGSTIEHLRGKILHLFNTSDFYRDFRKNSQSLSKHDVRIYNNKNIEVKEDQDLQYLSKVHIETGNVIDSVICL
;
A
#
# COMPACT_ATOMS: atom_id res chain seq x y z
N MET A 1 -41.60 38.44 -0.19
CA MET A 1 -40.64 37.37 -0.57
C MET A 1 -39.48 37.97 -1.38
N LEU A 2 -39.76 38.69 -2.47
CA LEU A 2 -38.73 39.39 -3.26
C LEU A 2 -37.94 40.43 -2.44
N ASP A 3 -38.63 41.27 -1.65
CA ASP A 3 -37.98 42.30 -0.81
C ASP A 3 -37.09 41.69 0.28
N THR A 4 -37.47 40.53 0.80
CA THR A 4 -36.71 39.78 1.80
C THR A 4 -35.40 39.26 1.21
N ILE A 5 -35.45 38.77 -0.03
CA ILE A 5 -34.28 38.31 -0.79
C ILE A 5 -33.37 39.49 -1.12
N ILE A 6 -33.93 40.61 -1.61
CA ILE A 6 -33.16 41.82 -1.93
C ILE A 6 -32.44 42.37 -0.69
N THR A 7 -33.10 42.36 0.46
CA THR A 7 -32.50 42.82 1.73
C THR A 7 -31.35 41.90 2.17
N TRP A 8 -31.50 40.60 1.99
CA TRP A 8 -30.45 39.62 2.27
C TRP A 8 -29.23 39.79 1.35
N VAL A 9 -29.48 39.98 0.05
CA VAL A 9 -28.42 40.20 -0.95
C VAL A 9 -27.63 41.47 -0.62
N LYS A 10 -28.31 42.58 -0.29
CA LYS A 10 -27.64 43.83 0.11
C LYS A 10 -26.78 43.67 1.35
N LYS A 11 -27.29 42.99 2.38
CA LYS A 11 -26.53 42.73 3.61
C LYS A 11 -25.30 41.86 3.36
N TYR A 12 -25.42 40.90 2.44
CA TYR A 12 -24.32 40.02 2.06
C TYR A 12 -23.23 40.77 1.28
N ASP A 13 -23.62 41.56 0.28
CA ASP A 13 -22.73 42.46 -0.48
C ASP A 13 -21.97 43.42 0.45
N GLU A 14 -22.68 44.09 1.36
CA GLU A 14 -22.06 44.97 2.37
C GLU A 14 -21.02 44.24 3.23
N THR A 15 -21.28 42.98 3.59
CA THR A 15 -20.36 42.16 4.40
C THR A 15 -19.10 41.79 3.60
N ILE A 16 -19.28 41.39 2.33
CA ILE A 16 -18.16 41.06 1.42
C ILE A 16 -17.29 42.29 1.16
N VAL A 17 -17.91 43.42 0.84
CA VAL A 17 -17.22 44.69 0.59
C VAL A 17 -16.42 45.13 1.81
N THR A 18 -16.98 44.99 3.01
CA THR A 18 -16.27 45.32 4.26
C THR A 18 -15.07 44.40 4.49
N TRP A 19 -15.21 43.10 4.22
CA TRP A 19 -14.13 42.14 4.42
C TRP A 19 -13.00 42.29 3.39
N LEU A 20 -13.35 42.50 2.12
CA LEU A 20 -12.39 42.70 1.02
C LEU A 20 -11.70 44.07 1.10
N SER A 21 -12.34 45.10 1.62
CA SER A 21 -11.70 46.42 1.80
C SER A 21 -10.74 46.49 2.99
N ALA A 22 -10.77 45.51 3.89
CA ALA A 22 -9.93 45.49 5.10
C ALA A 22 -8.43 45.29 4.81
N HIS A 23 -8.06 44.75 3.64
CA HIS A 23 -6.66 44.52 3.28
C HIS A 23 -6.29 45.23 1.96
N HIS A 24 -5.09 45.81 1.91
CA HIS A 24 -4.59 46.56 0.75
C HIS A 24 -4.51 45.72 -0.55
N PHE A 25 -4.32 44.40 -0.44
CA PHE A 25 -4.30 43.51 -1.61
C PHE A 25 -5.68 43.23 -2.19
N THR A 26 -6.73 43.23 -1.36
CA THR A 26 -8.10 42.88 -1.76
C THR A 26 -8.97 44.12 -1.99
N SER A 27 -8.57 45.30 -1.50
CA SER A 27 -9.30 46.56 -1.71
C SER A 27 -9.44 46.90 -3.20
N ASN A 28 -8.45 46.55 -4.01
CA ASN A 28 -8.48 46.76 -5.46
C ASN A 28 -9.62 46.00 -6.15
N LEU A 29 -10.06 44.87 -5.57
CA LEU A 29 -11.15 44.04 -6.09
C LEU A 29 -12.53 44.70 -5.95
N VAL A 30 -12.63 45.77 -5.15
CA VAL A 30 -13.90 46.44 -4.81
C VAL A 30 -13.96 47.86 -5.38
N THR A 31 -12.92 48.30 -6.11
CA THR A 31 -12.80 49.67 -6.64
C THR A 31 -13.85 50.02 -7.67
N THR A 32 -14.29 49.04 -8.47
CA THR A 32 -15.29 49.23 -9.51
C THR A 32 -16.39 48.19 -9.38
N ARG A 33 -17.63 48.54 -9.78
CA ARG A 33 -18.76 47.60 -9.76
C ARG A 33 -18.50 46.34 -10.57
N ILE A 34 -17.75 46.45 -11.67
CA ILE A 34 -17.40 45.30 -12.52
C ILE A 34 -16.47 44.35 -11.76
N SER A 35 -15.47 44.88 -11.06
CA SER A 35 -14.54 44.09 -10.26
C SER A 35 -15.23 43.37 -9.09
N VAL A 36 -16.22 44.01 -8.46
CA VAL A 36 -17.06 43.38 -7.42
C VAL A 36 -17.80 42.19 -7.99
N ILE A 37 -18.51 42.36 -9.11
CA ILE A 37 -19.26 41.28 -9.76
C ILE A 37 -18.36 40.10 -10.14
N ILE A 38 -17.18 40.38 -10.73
CA ILE A 38 -16.22 39.32 -11.09
C ILE A 38 -15.75 38.56 -9.83
N SER A 39 -15.44 39.28 -8.76
CA SER A 39 -14.97 38.69 -7.51
C SER A 39 -16.04 37.85 -6.83
N GLU A 40 -17.30 38.30 -6.86
CA GLU A 40 -18.45 37.55 -6.35
C GLU A 40 -18.67 36.24 -7.12
N ILE A 41 -18.62 36.29 -8.45
CA ILE A 41 -18.76 35.10 -9.30
C ILE A 41 -17.65 34.10 -9.00
N LEU A 42 -16.39 34.55 -8.95
CA LEU A 42 -15.25 33.68 -8.65
C LEU A 42 -15.36 33.07 -7.25
N PHE A 43 -15.77 33.85 -6.26
CA PHE A 43 -15.97 33.36 -4.90
C PHE A 43 -17.10 32.33 -4.85
N ALA A 44 -18.23 32.59 -5.50
CA ALA A 44 -19.34 31.65 -5.59
C ALA A 44 -18.93 30.34 -6.29
N SER A 45 -18.20 30.41 -7.40
CA SER A 45 -17.65 29.24 -8.09
C SER A 45 -16.68 28.45 -7.22
N PHE A 46 -15.80 29.15 -6.48
CA PHE A 46 -14.86 28.51 -5.56
C PHE A 46 -15.59 27.77 -4.43
N VAL A 47 -16.57 28.39 -3.79
CA VAL A 47 -17.36 27.76 -2.72
C VAL A 47 -18.12 26.55 -3.25
N LEU A 48 -18.68 26.63 -4.45
CA LEU A 48 -19.38 25.51 -5.10
C LEU A 48 -18.43 24.35 -5.38
N LEU A 49 -17.27 24.60 -5.99
CA LEU A 49 -16.27 23.58 -6.29
C LEU A 49 -15.71 22.95 -5.02
N LEU A 50 -15.37 23.76 -4.01
CA LEU A 50 -14.85 23.27 -2.75
C LEU A 50 -15.87 22.39 -2.03
N SER A 51 -17.15 22.80 -2.04
CA SER A 51 -18.24 22.04 -1.43
C SER A 51 -18.46 20.71 -2.16
N TYR A 52 -18.44 20.73 -3.50
CA TYR A 52 -18.52 19.54 -4.33
C TYR A 52 -17.39 18.55 -4.00
N GLU A 53 -16.13 19.01 -4.04
CA GLU A 53 -14.96 18.17 -3.74
C GLU A 53 -15.00 17.63 -2.31
N THR A 54 -15.36 18.46 -1.32
CA THR A 54 -15.43 18.05 0.08
C THR A 54 -16.44 16.93 0.27
N VAL A 55 -17.65 17.08 -0.29
CA VAL A 55 -18.69 16.04 -0.23
C VAL A 55 -18.19 14.79 -0.94
N TYR A 56 -17.68 14.93 -2.17
CA TYR A 56 -17.19 13.84 -3.01
C TYR A 56 -16.13 12.98 -2.30
N TRP A 57 -15.07 13.60 -1.79
CA TRP A 57 -14.00 12.90 -1.08
C TRP A 57 -14.45 12.34 0.26
N SER A 58 -15.33 13.05 0.98
CA SER A 58 -15.91 12.52 2.22
C SER A 58 -16.71 11.25 1.97
N GLY A 59 -17.49 11.20 0.90
CA GLY A 59 -18.25 10.00 0.54
C GLY A 59 -17.36 8.83 0.11
N ILE A 60 -16.25 9.09 -0.59
CA ILE A 60 -15.25 8.04 -0.89
C ILE A 60 -14.62 7.51 0.41
N TYR A 61 -14.18 8.40 1.31
CA TYR A 61 -13.54 8.02 2.56
C TYR A 61 -14.48 7.21 3.48
N LEU A 62 -15.77 7.57 3.49
CA LEU A 62 -16.81 6.84 4.24
C LEU A 62 -17.35 5.60 3.51
N GLY A 63 -16.91 5.34 2.27
CA GLY A 63 -17.37 4.20 1.48
C GLY A 63 -18.82 4.30 0.97
N LEU A 64 -19.36 5.51 0.85
CA LEU A 64 -20.72 5.76 0.35
C LEU A 64 -20.82 5.68 -1.19
N TRP A 65 -19.73 5.96 -1.90
CA TRP A 65 -19.62 5.81 -3.36
C TRP A 65 -18.17 5.56 -3.79
N GLU A 66 -18.02 5.09 -5.03
CA GLU A 66 -16.71 4.80 -5.63
C GLU A 66 -16.19 5.97 -6.47
N TYR A 67 -14.87 6.00 -6.67
CA TYR A 67 -14.20 7.01 -7.47
C TYR A 67 -14.64 6.91 -8.94
N HIS A 68 -15.15 8.00 -9.51
CA HIS A 68 -15.77 8.08 -10.83
C HIS A 68 -14.90 7.63 -12.02
N ALA A 69 -13.58 7.56 -11.83
CA ALA A 69 -12.63 7.25 -12.90
C ALA A 69 -11.91 5.91 -12.65
N LYS A 70 -12.39 5.13 -11.67
CA LYS A 70 -11.92 3.75 -11.42
C LYS A 70 -12.11 2.84 -12.66
N ASP A 71 -13.13 3.11 -13.47
CA ASP A 71 -13.41 2.32 -14.69
C ASP A 71 -12.71 2.86 -15.95
N ILE A 72 -12.27 4.13 -15.94
CA ILE A 72 -11.58 4.77 -17.07
C ILE A 72 -10.06 4.58 -16.96
N PHE A 73 -9.56 4.57 -15.73
CA PHE A 73 -8.23 4.14 -15.38
C PHE A 73 -8.37 2.81 -14.64
N THR A 74 -8.62 1.74 -15.38
CA THR A 74 -8.11 0.45 -14.93
C THR A 74 -6.60 0.61 -14.89
N GLU A 75 -6.07 0.98 -13.72
CA GLU A 75 -4.65 0.84 -13.46
C GLU A 75 -4.34 -0.62 -13.79
N VAL A 76 -3.77 -0.85 -14.99
CA VAL A 76 -3.26 -2.16 -15.37
C VAL A 76 -2.42 -2.58 -14.18
N PRO A 77 -2.72 -3.71 -13.52
CA PRO A 77 -2.08 -4.05 -12.26
C PRO A 77 -0.59 -3.95 -12.50
N VAL A 78 0.04 -3.00 -11.81
CA VAL A 78 1.44 -2.68 -12.01
C VAL A 78 2.18 -3.98 -11.71
N HIS A 79 2.68 -4.63 -12.76
CA HIS A 79 3.47 -5.84 -12.62
C HIS A 79 4.53 -5.60 -11.56
N CYS A 80 4.70 -6.56 -10.64
CA CYS A 80 5.67 -6.40 -9.59
C CYS A 80 7.08 -6.44 -10.21
N ALA A 81 7.68 -5.27 -10.43
CA ALA A 81 8.96 -5.13 -11.12
C ALA A 81 10.13 -5.47 -10.19
N HIS A 82 9.99 -5.16 -8.90
CA HIS A 82 10.97 -5.56 -7.90
C HIS A 82 10.31 -5.68 -6.53
N VAL A 83 10.84 -6.57 -5.70
CA VAL A 83 10.39 -6.81 -4.33
C VAL A 83 11.59 -7.00 -3.41
N TYR A 84 11.50 -6.47 -2.19
CA TYR A 84 12.48 -6.75 -1.16
C TYR A 84 12.04 -7.95 -0.33
N VAL A 85 12.88 -8.97 -0.26
CA VAL A 85 12.61 -10.18 0.52
C VAL A 85 13.54 -10.22 1.72
N ARG A 86 12.97 -10.20 2.91
CA ARG A 86 13.67 -10.46 4.17
C ARG A 86 13.66 -11.96 4.40
N LEU A 87 14.82 -12.60 4.29
CA LEU A 87 14.99 -14.04 4.38
C LEU A 87 15.50 -14.46 5.76
N ASN A 88 14.90 -15.51 6.32
CA ASN A 88 15.39 -16.21 7.50
C ASN A 88 15.11 -17.71 7.41
N LEU A 89 15.65 -18.49 8.36
CA LEU A 89 15.59 -19.95 8.36
C LEU A 89 15.00 -20.44 9.68
N ILE A 90 14.25 -21.54 9.62
CA ILE A 90 13.74 -22.25 10.81
C ILE A 90 13.99 -23.75 10.65
N ASP A 91 13.89 -24.51 11.74
CA ASP A 91 13.76 -25.97 11.63
C ASP A 91 12.32 -26.34 11.26
N SER A 92 12.12 -27.35 10.40
CA SER A 92 10.78 -27.80 9.98
C SER A 92 9.84 -28.22 11.12
N LYS A 93 10.40 -28.62 12.28
CA LYS A 93 9.67 -28.94 13.51
C LYS A 93 9.01 -27.72 14.17
N ASP A 94 9.49 -26.51 13.91
CA ASP A 94 9.03 -25.27 14.56
C ASP A 94 7.95 -24.53 13.74
N ASN A 95 7.33 -25.21 12.77
CA ASN A 95 6.29 -24.66 11.91
C ASN A 95 5.08 -24.12 12.70
N GLU A 96 4.69 -24.75 13.81
CA GLU A 96 3.61 -24.25 14.66
C GLU A 96 3.98 -22.92 15.33
N PHE A 97 5.23 -22.78 15.80
CA PHE A 97 5.72 -21.53 16.38
C PHE A 97 5.82 -20.42 15.33
N LEU A 98 6.17 -20.76 14.09
CA LEU A 98 6.14 -19.83 12.96
C LEU A 98 4.74 -19.27 12.72
N GLN A 99 3.71 -20.13 12.72
CA GLN A 99 2.33 -19.67 12.57
C GLN A 99 1.89 -18.77 13.73
N GLN A 100 2.28 -19.11 14.96
CA GLN A 100 2.03 -18.28 16.14
C GLN A 100 2.70 -16.91 16.01
N TYR A 101 3.95 -16.85 15.52
CA TYR A 101 4.68 -15.60 15.29
C TYR A 101 3.91 -14.64 14.38
N TYR A 102 3.51 -15.11 13.20
CA TYR A 102 2.83 -14.25 12.22
C TYR A 102 1.40 -13.89 12.63
N THR A 103 0.70 -14.79 13.35
CA THR A 103 -0.62 -14.49 13.93
C THR A 103 -0.53 -13.38 14.98
N LEU A 104 0.49 -13.41 15.86
CA LEU A 104 0.75 -12.35 16.83
C LEU A 104 1.07 -11.02 16.13
N ARG A 105 1.85 -11.07 15.05
CA ARG A 105 2.21 -9.89 14.28
C ARG A 105 1.01 -9.26 13.55
N GLN A 106 0.10 -10.09 13.03
CA GLN A 106 -1.13 -9.62 12.39
C GLN A 106 -2.12 -9.01 13.40
N SER A 107 -2.28 -9.63 14.57
CA SER A 107 -3.22 -9.16 15.61
C SER A 107 -2.75 -7.90 16.36
N SER A 108 -1.46 -7.58 16.29
CA SER A 108 -0.86 -6.46 17.04
C SER A 108 -0.17 -5.44 16.13
N PRO A 109 -0.90 -4.77 15.22
CA PRO A 109 -0.30 -3.85 14.25
C PRO A 109 0.45 -2.69 14.94
N PHE A 110 -0.03 -2.24 16.11
CA PHE A 110 0.58 -1.14 16.86
C PHE A 110 1.52 -1.58 18.00
N ASN A 111 1.87 -2.87 18.08
CA ASN A 111 2.98 -3.43 18.87
C ASN A 111 3.16 -2.93 20.33
N VAL A 112 2.10 -2.53 21.04
CA VAL A 112 2.24 -1.96 22.39
C VAL A 112 2.33 -3.04 23.48
N LEU A 113 1.52 -4.11 23.37
CA LEU A 113 1.35 -5.10 24.45
C LEU A 113 2.18 -6.38 24.25
N ASN A 114 2.33 -6.83 23.00
CA ASN A 114 2.88 -8.16 22.70
C ASN A 114 4.36 -8.15 22.26
N TRP A 115 5.03 -6.99 22.25
CA TRP A 115 6.37 -6.83 21.70
C TRP A 115 7.43 -7.74 22.37
N THR A 116 7.38 -7.89 23.69
CA THR A 116 8.29 -8.77 24.43
C THR A 116 8.11 -10.23 24.05
N LYS A 117 6.85 -10.70 23.99
CA LYS A 117 6.51 -12.07 23.60
C LYS A 117 6.92 -12.36 22.16
N THR A 118 6.66 -11.42 21.24
CA THR A 118 7.04 -11.55 19.83
C THR A 118 8.56 -11.58 19.68
N ASN A 119 9.30 -10.76 20.42
CA ASN A 119 10.77 -10.74 20.39
C ASN A 119 11.38 -12.02 20.97
N GLN A 120 10.86 -12.52 22.08
CA GLN A 120 11.29 -13.79 22.67
C GLN A 120 11.03 -14.96 21.72
N LEU A 121 9.85 -14.98 21.10
CA LEU A 121 9.48 -16.03 20.15
C LEU A 121 10.36 -15.96 18.89
N ALA A 122 10.61 -14.76 18.34
CA ALA A 122 11.53 -14.58 17.22
C ALA A 122 12.96 -15.07 17.52
N ALA A 123 13.48 -14.75 18.72
CA ALA A 123 14.84 -15.11 19.11
C ALA A 123 15.06 -16.63 19.22
N ASN A 124 14.01 -17.38 19.59
CA ASN A 124 14.08 -18.84 19.71
C ASN A 124 13.73 -19.56 18.40
N LEU A 125 12.91 -18.94 17.55
CA LEU A 125 12.39 -19.53 16.32
C LEU A 125 13.40 -19.45 15.17
N PHE A 126 14.00 -18.28 14.96
CA PHE A 126 14.81 -18.03 13.77
C PHE A 126 16.28 -18.39 13.99
N LYS A 127 16.88 -19.09 13.02
CA LYS A 127 18.31 -19.45 13.09
C LYS A 127 19.25 -18.27 12.91
N LEU A 128 18.84 -17.24 12.15
CA LEU A 128 19.63 -16.03 11.97
C LEU A 128 19.20 -14.96 12.98
N PRO A 129 20.15 -14.24 13.59
CA PRO A 129 19.84 -13.19 14.57
C PRO A 129 19.06 -12.02 13.98
N ARG A 130 19.15 -11.83 12.65
CA ARG A 130 18.40 -10.83 11.89
C ARG A 130 18.03 -11.41 10.54
N PHE A 131 16.90 -10.96 10.02
CA PHE A 131 16.52 -11.23 8.64
C PHE A 131 17.49 -10.54 7.68
N ILE A 132 17.88 -11.24 6.63
CA ILE A 132 18.75 -10.70 5.58
C ILE A 132 17.86 -10.18 4.46
N LYS A 133 18.01 -8.90 4.12
CA LYS A 133 17.20 -8.24 3.10
C LYS A 133 17.87 -8.39 1.73
N TYR A 134 17.18 -9.03 0.80
CA TYR A 134 17.55 -9.15 -0.60
C TYR A 134 16.64 -8.29 -1.48
N HIS A 135 17.19 -7.83 -2.60
CA HIS A 135 16.44 -7.13 -3.64
C HIS A 135 16.26 -8.08 -4.83
N PHE A 136 15.02 -8.45 -5.14
CA PHE A 136 14.69 -9.29 -6.28
C PHE A 136 14.04 -8.43 -7.35
N GLU A 137 14.66 -8.40 -8.53
CA GLU A 137 14.11 -7.77 -9.73
C GLU A 137 13.46 -8.85 -10.60
N MET A 138 12.32 -8.51 -11.19
CA MET A 138 11.58 -9.35 -12.13
C MET A 138 11.74 -8.74 -13.51
N SER A 139 12.47 -9.43 -14.37
CA SER A 139 12.67 -9.01 -15.76
C SER A 139 11.48 -9.46 -16.62
N PRO A 140 11.17 -8.77 -17.73
CA PRO A 140 10.12 -9.21 -18.66
C PRO A 140 10.24 -10.68 -19.08
N GLU A 141 11.47 -11.13 -19.34
CA GLU A 141 11.80 -12.53 -19.66
C GLU A 141 11.28 -13.55 -18.62
N ASP A 142 11.14 -13.14 -17.35
CA ASP A 142 10.68 -14.00 -16.25
C ASP A 142 9.17 -14.32 -16.33
N PHE A 143 8.39 -13.54 -17.09
CA PHE A 143 6.93 -13.67 -17.15
C PHE A 143 6.31 -13.53 -18.54
N GLU A 144 7.10 -13.26 -19.58
CA GLU A 144 6.65 -13.21 -20.97
C GLU A 144 5.94 -14.49 -21.43
N ASN A 145 6.29 -15.64 -20.85
CA ASN A 145 5.70 -16.94 -21.18
C ASN A 145 4.46 -17.29 -20.33
N ASN A 146 4.05 -16.43 -19.40
CA ASN A 146 2.87 -16.69 -18.56
C ASN A 146 1.58 -16.55 -19.40
N PRO A 147 0.47 -17.19 -18.99
CA PRO A 147 -0.80 -17.08 -19.71
C PRO A 147 -1.33 -15.64 -19.82
N GLU A 148 -1.07 -14.81 -18.80
CA GLU A 148 -1.43 -13.40 -18.74
C GLU A 148 -0.19 -12.58 -18.34
N PRO A 149 0.74 -12.29 -19.28
CA PRO A 149 1.98 -11.55 -18.99
C PRO A 149 1.74 -10.19 -18.36
N GLU A 150 0.58 -9.56 -18.61
CA GLU A 150 0.10 -8.28 -18.05
C GLU A 150 0.02 -8.24 -16.51
N PHE A 151 0.08 -9.39 -15.83
CA PHE A 151 0.10 -9.44 -14.36
C PHE A 151 1.50 -9.74 -13.78
N GLY A 152 2.50 -10.02 -14.62
CA GLY A 152 3.89 -10.20 -14.24
C GLY A 152 4.22 -11.61 -13.73
N SER A 153 5.17 -11.69 -12.79
CA SER A 153 5.62 -12.97 -12.22
C SER A 153 4.61 -13.60 -11.25
N THR A 154 4.71 -14.91 -11.10
CA THR A 154 3.91 -15.71 -10.16
C THR A 154 4.63 -15.92 -8.82
N ILE A 155 3.88 -16.39 -7.82
CA ILE A 155 4.44 -16.77 -6.52
C ILE A 155 5.41 -17.93 -6.65
N GLU A 156 5.12 -18.90 -7.51
CA GLU A 156 6.02 -20.03 -7.79
C GLU A 156 7.39 -19.55 -8.28
N HIS A 157 7.41 -18.56 -9.17
CA HIS A 157 8.64 -17.99 -9.70
C HIS A 157 9.47 -17.32 -8.59
N LEU A 158 8.81 -16.57 -7.70
CA LEU A 158 9.45 -15.93 -6.54
C LEU A 158 10.03 -16.97 -5.56
N ARG A 159 9.27 -18.03 -5.21
CA ARG A 159 9.80 -19.14 -4.37
C ARG A 159 11.01 -19.79 -5.02
N GLY A 160 10.97 -20.01 -6.33
CA GLY A 160 12.08 -20.54 -7.11
C GLY A 160 13.33 -19.66 -7.04
N LYS A 161 13.20 -18.34 -7.23
CA LYS A 161 14.30 -17.38 -7.10
C LYS A 161 14.90 -17.37 -5.69
N ILE A 162 14.08 -17.41 -4.64
CA ILE A 162 14.53 -17.45 -3.25
C ILE A 162 15.29 -18.76 -2.96
N LEU A 163 14.74 -19.90 -3.40
CA LEU A 163 15.39 -21.21 -3.24
C LEU A 163 16.71 -21.28 -4.01
N HIS A 164 16.76 -20.74 -5.23
CA HIS A 164 17.97 -20.65 -6.02
C HIS A 164 19.04 -19.81 -5.32
N LEU A 165 18.68 -18.64 -4.78
CA LEU A 165 19.58 -17.80 -3.97
C LEU A 165 20.13 -18.57 -2.75
N PHE A 166 19.27 -19.28 -2.02
CA PHE A 166 19.69 -20.09 -0.88
C PHE A 166 20.68 -21.20 -1.28
N ASN A 167 20.41 -21.88 -2.41
CA ASN A 167 21.25 -22.97 -2.89
C ASN A 167 22.58 -22.54 -3.48
N THR A 168 22.65 -21.34 -4.06
CA THR A 168 23.86 -20.81 -4.71
C THR A 168 24.74 -19.99 -3.78
N SER A 169 24.15 -19.30 -2.81
CA SER A 169 24.90 -18.43 -1.90
C SER A 169 25.81 -19.22 -0.95
N ASP A 170 27.07 -18.78 -0.85
CA ASP A 170 28.04 -19.33 0.10
C ASP A 170 27.64 -19.07 1.56
N PHE A 171 26.89 -17.99 1.82
CA PHE A 171 26.43 -17.64 3.16
C PHE A 171 25.58 -18.75 3.79
N TYR A 172 24.78 -19.44 2.97
CA TYR A 172 23.87 -20.48 3.42
C TYR A 172 24.45 -21.90 3.36
N ARG A 173 25.74 -22.03 2.98
CA ARG A 173 26.37 -23.32 2.73
C ARG A 173 26.32 -24.28 3.92
N ASP A 174 26.52 -23.78 5.14
CA ASP A 174 26.53 -24.61 6.35
C ASP A 174 25.12 -25.04 6.77
N PHE A 175 24.11 -24.22 6.47
CA PHE A 175 22.71 -24.59 6.66
C PHE A 175 22.29 -25.64 5.64
N ARG A 176 22.66 -25.46 4.36
CA ARG A 176 22.35 -26.40 3.27
C ARG A 176 22.94 -27.79 3.48
N LYS A 177 24.19 -27.89 3.97
CA LYS A 177 24.84 -29.19 4.24
C LYS A 177 24.11 -30.05 5.27
N ASN A 178 23.42 -29.39 6.20
CA ASN A 178 22.71 -30.04 7.30
C ASN A 178 21.21 -30.27 7.00
N SER A 179 20.73 -29.85 5.82
CA SER A 179 19.33 -29.94 5.41
C SER A 179 19.12 -31.04 4.38
N GLN A 180 17.91 -31.58 4.36
CA GLN A 180 17.47 -32.46 3.27
C GLN A 180 17.32 -31.67 1.96
N SER A 181 17.11 -32.38 0.85
CA SER A 181 16.88 -31.74 -0.45
C SER A 181 15.63 -30.86 -0.38
N LEU A 182 15.84 -29.54 -0.32
CA LEU A 182 14.77 -28.55 -0.24
C LEU A 182 14.07 -28.37 -1.58
N SER A 183 12.76 -28.19 -1.52
CA SER A 183 11.85 -27.91 -2.62
C SER A 183 11.29 -26.49 -2.51
N LYS A 184 10.53 -26.05 -3.52
CA LYS A 184 9.86 -24.74 -3.49
C LYS A 184 8.84 -24.65 -2.34
N HIS A 185 8.28 -25.78 -1.92
CA HIS A 185 7.28 -25.87 -0.84
C HIS A 185 7.88 -25.54 0.54
N ASP A 186 9.18 -25.76 0.71
CA ASP A 186 9.90 -25.45 1.95
C ASP A 186 10.16 -23.94 2.12
N VAL A 187 9.95 -23.14 1.07
CA VAL A 187 10.07 -21.69 1.10
C VAL A 187 8.71 -21.09 1.40
N ARG A 188 8.49 -20.60 2.62
CA ARG A 188 7.26 -19.88 2.99
C ARG A 188 7.39 -18.39 2.67
N ILE A 189 6.32 -17.79 2.16
CA ILE A 189 6.26 -16.37 1.80
C ILE A 189 5.09 -15.73 2.54
N TYR A 190 5.33 -14.57 3.15
CA TYR A 190 4.34 -13.77 3.83
C TYR A 190 4.15 -12.45 3.08
N ASN A 191 2.94 -12.13 2.69
CA ASN A 191 2.66 -10.88 1.97
C ASN A 191 2.83 -9.64 2.88
N ASN A 192 2.61 -8.45 2.33
CA ASN A 192 2.75 -7.18 3.07
C ASN A 192 1.82 -7.07 4.30
N LYS A 193 0.78 -7.91 4.38
CA LYS A 193 -0.15 -7.99 5.51
C LYS A 193 0.25 -9.06 6.55
N ASN A 194 1.44 -9.65 6.44
CA ASN A 194 1.93 -10.76 7.27
C ASN A 194 1.10 -12.05 7.15
N ILE A 195 0.37 -12.22 6.04
CA ILE A 195 -0.42 -13.41 5.76
C ILE A 195 0.42 -14.36 4.91
N GLU A 196 0.47 -15.62 5.31
CA GLU A 196 1.15 -16.67 4.53
C GLU A 196 0.44 -16.85 3.19
N VAL A 197 1.20 -16.73 2.10
CA VAL A 197 0.75 -17.11 0.78
C VAL A 197 0.94 -18.61 0.66
N LYS A 198 -0.16 -19.33 0.56
CA LYS A 198 -0.17 -20.80 0.53
C LYS A 198 0.16 -21.33 -0.87
N GLU A 199 0.45 -22.63 -0.94
CA GLU A 199 0.86 -23.32 -2.17
C GLU A 199 -0.27 -23.38 -3.22
N ASP A 200 -1.53 -23.36 -2.79
CA ASP A 200 -2.70 -23.27 -3.69
C ASP A 200 -2.74 -21.94 -4.48
N GLN A 201 -1.94 -20.95 -4.06
CA GLN A 201 -1.80 -19.66 -4.71
C GLN A 201 -0.51 -19.54 -5.54
N ASP A 202 0.25 -20.62 -5.74
CA ASP A 202 1.56 -20.55 -6.43
C ASP A 202 1.44 -20.06 -7.89
N LEU A 203 0.33 -20.39 -8.56
CA LEU A 203 0.01 -19.91 -9.90
C LEU A 203 -0.57 -18.48 -9.93
N GLN A 204 -0.89 -17.90 -8.77
CA GLN A 204 -1.35 -16.52 -8.70
C GLN A 204 -0.19 -15.55 -8.89
N TYR A 205 -0.50 -14.41 -9.50
CA TYR A 205 0.44 -13.32 -9.69
C TYR A 205 0.71 -12.58 -8.38
N LEU A 206 1.93 -12.04 -8.25
CA LEU A 206 2.37 -11.30 -7.05
C LEU A 206 1.40 -10.17 -6.69
N SER A 207 0.93 -9.42 -7.69
CA SER A 207 -0.02 -8.31 -7.52
C SER A 207 -1.36 -8.76 -6.94
N LYS A 208 -1.86 -9.94 -7.32
CA LYS A 208 -3.14 -10.49 -6.86
C LYS A 208 -3.10 -10.94 -5.38
N VAL A 209 -1.92 -11.20 -4.82
CA VAL A 209 -1.74 -11.63 -3.41
C VAL A 209 -1.21 -10.52 -2.49
N HIS A 210 -1.34 -9.26 -2.90
CA HIS A 210 -0.86 -8.08 -2.18
C HIS A 210 0.67 -8.05 -2.01
N ILE A 211 1.40 -8.43 -3.06
CA ILE A 211 2.84 -8.23 -3.18
C ILE A 211 3.07 -7.30 -4.37
N GLU A 212 3.27 -6.02 -4.07
CA GLU A 212 3.44 -4.97 -5.06
C GLU A 212 4.89 -4.53 -5.19
N THR A 213 5.20 -3.78 -6.25
CA THR A 213 6.53 -3.23 -6.50
C THR A 213 7.02 -2.42 -5.29
N GLY A 214 8.25 -2.69 -4.86
CA GLY A 214 8.89 -2.01 -3.73
C GLY A 214 8.45 -2.47 -2.34
N ASN A 215 7.50 -3.41 -2.23
CA ASN A 215 7.12 -3.99 -0.95
C ASN A 215 8.30 -4.71 -0.28
N VAL A 216 8.28 -4.74 1.06
CA VAL A 216 9.20 -5.54 1.87
C VAL A 216 8.43 -6.69 2.48
N ILE A 217 8.66 -7.89 1.97
CA ILE A 217 8.00 -9.12 2.41
C ILE A 217 8.95 -10.01 3.18
N ASP A 218 8.40 -10.93 3.97
CA ASP A 218 9.19 -11.93 4.67
C ASP A 218 9.11 -13.27 3.96
N SER A 219 10.26 -13.92 3.86
CA SER A 219 10.34 -15.31 3.45
C SER A 219 11.13 -16.11 4.47
N VAL A 220 10.64 -17.32 4.74
CA VAL A 220 11.22 -18.21 5.73
C VAL A 220 11.41 -19.57 5.09
N ILE A 221 12.64 -20.09 5.12
CA ILE A 221 12.94 -21.44 4.62
C ILE A 221 12.88 -22.42 5.79
N CYS A 222 12.06 -23.44 5.64
CA CYS A 222 11.97 -24.57 6.58
C CYS A 222 13.05 -25.59 6.21
N LEU A 223 14.00 -25.82 7.13
CA LEU A 223 15.16 -26.70 6.94
C LEU A 223 14.90 -28.14 7.39
#